data_AF-A0A326RJR7-F1
#
_entry.id   AF-A0A326RJR7-F1
#
_cell.length_a   1.000
_cell.length_b   1.000
_cell.length_c   1.000
_cell.angle_alpha   90.00
_cell.angle_beta   90.00
_cell.angle_gamma   90.00
#
_symmetry.space_group_name_H-M   'P 1'
#
loop_
_entity.id
_entity.type
_entity.pdbx_description
1 polymer ?
#
loop_
_entity_poly.entity_id
_entity_poly.type
_entity_poly.pdbx_seq_one_letter_code
_entity_poly.pdbx_strand_id
1 'polypeptide(L)'
;MNKFGGIWTYEKIKIVEKYARAYLEIMKDRPYWKLLYFDGFAGSGDIEVDGVLDEKIIEGAAKRIISIEEPRFFDIYYFVELDKAKAARLEKGLESIKRSGVYVVADDCNKKLLDLAEFLKGKGRAYKALAFVDPCGMEVNWESISALKDLSVDLWILVPTGLGPNRLLARSGKISDSWFLKLERFFGIPKNLIVETFYSVSESIDLFGNKMITTSKNVKAVDKIKVLYTQKIKEVFKFVSNPYELENSTHCIMYHFFLASNNQTAVNIANDIIKKMKNEKYGTNFN
;
A
#
# COMPACT_ATOMS: atom_id res chain seq x y z
N MET A 1 -21.72 -8.01 -9.42
CA MET A 1 -20.45 -7.53 -10.02
C MET A 1 -19.81 -6.54 -9.06
N ASN A 2 -18.69 -6.91 -8.45
CA ASN A 2 -17.98 -6.05 -7.50
C ASN A 2 -17.14 -5.03 -8.29
N LYS A 3 -17.70 -3.84 -8.50
CA LYS A 3 -17.04 -2.69 -9.13
C LYS A 3 -15.94 -2.15 -8.20
N PHE A 4 -14.72 -2.66 -8.34
CA PHE A 4 -13.52 -2.13 -7.66
C PHE A 4 -12.60 -1.51 -8.71
N GLY A 5 -12.60 -0.19 -8.81
CA GLY A 5 -11.76 0.52 -9.78
C GLY A 5 -12.17 1.97 -9.97
N GLY A 6 -12.33 2.73 -8.87
CA GLY A 6 -12.66 4.15 -8.95
C GLY A 6 -11.44 5.01 -9.34
N ILE A 7 -11.69 6.32 -9.51
CA ILE A 7 -10.71 7.41 -9.72
C ILE A 7 -9.45 7.25 -8.83
N TRP A 8 -9.61 6.71 -7.62
CA TRP A 8 -8.52 6.43 -6.69
C TRP A 8 -7.42 5.50 -7.24
N THR A 9 -7.77 4.58 -8.16
CA THR A 9 -6.79 3.67 -8.78
C THR A 9 -5.82 4.46 -9.65
N TYR A 10 -6.36 5.41 -10.41
CA TYR A 10 -5.57 6.32 -11.23
C TYR A 10 -4.73 7.28 -10.38
N GLU A 11 -5.28 7.82 -9.29
CA GLU A 11 -4.55 8.71 -8.36
C GLU A 11 -3.30 8.04 -7.78
N LYS A 12 -3.42 6.80 -7.30
CA LYS A 12 -2.30 6.01 -6.76
C LYS A 12 -1.20 5.81 -7.80
N ILE A 13 -1.58 5.35 -9.00
CA ILE A 13 -0.64 5.08 -10.08
C ILE A 13 0.10 6.36 -10.48
N LYS A 14 -0.60 7.50 -10.56
CA LYS A 14 0.02 8.80 -10.85
C LYS A 14 1.05 9.21 -9.78
N ILE A 15 0.76 8.94 -8.50
CA ILE A 15 1.72 9.19 -7.40
C ILE A 15 2.96 8.30 -7.55
N VAL A 16 2.77 7.00 -7.77
CA VAL A 16 3.87 6.04 -7.93
C VAL A 16 4.72 6.38 -9.15
N GLU A 17 4.11 6.72 -10.28
CA GLU A 17 4.81 7.13 -11.50
C GLU A 17 5.63 8.41 -11.27
N LYS A 18 5.03 9.45 -10.68
CA LYS A 18 5.73 10.70 -10.31
C LYS A 18 6.92 10.41 -9.39
N TYR A 19 6.74 9.53 -8.40
CA TYR A 19 7.81 9.16 -7.48
C TYR A 19 8.91 8.37 -8.17
N ALA A 20 8.57 7.37 -8.99
CA ALA A 20 9.52 6.55 -9.73
C ALA A 20 10.40 7.41 -10.65
N ARG A 21 9.83 8.40 -11.34
CA ARG A 21 10.60 9.36 -12.16
C ARG A 21 11.59 10.16 -11.30
N ALA A 22 11.16 10.69 -10.16
CA ALA A 22 12.04 11.42 -9.25
C ALA A 22 13.14 10.51 -8.66
N TYR A 23 12.80 9.26 -8.34
CA TYR A 23 13.75 8.25 -7.89
C TYR A 23 14.82 7.98 -8.95
N LEU A 24 14.40 7.74 -10.20
CA LEU A 24 15.30 7.47 -11.32
C LEU A 24 16.17 8.68 -11.66
N GLU A 25 15.63 9.89 -11.55
CA GLU A 25 16.39 11.16 -11.68
C GLU A 25 17.54 11.23 -10.67
N ILE A 26 17.29 10.86 -9.41
CA ILE A 26 18.34 10.84 -8.39
C ILE A 26 19.34 9.71 -8.63
N MET A 27 18.88 8.56 -9.16
CA MET A 27 19.72 7.40 -9.39
C MET A 27 20.54 7.48 -10.67
N LYS A 28 20.25 8.40 -11.59
CA LYS A 28 21.05 8.62 -12.80
C LYS A 28 22.52 8.91 -12.47
N ASP A 29 22.76 9.71 -11.42
CA ASP A 29 24.09 10.09 -10.94
C ASP A 29 24.71 9.03 -10.02
N ARG A 30 24.08 7.86 -9.89
CA ARG A 30 24.54 6.73 -9.07
C ARG A 30 24.53 5.41 -9.86
N PRO A 31 25.25 5.33 -11.00
CA PRO A 31 25.21 4.19 -11.91
C PRO A 31 25.71 2.87 -11.29
N TYR A 32 26.48 2.94 -10.20
CA TYR A 32 27.02 1.79 -9.49
C TYR A 32 25.96 1.00 -8.68
N TRP A 33 24.82 1.61 -8.35
CA TRP A 33 23.69 0.87 -7.78
C TRP A 33 22.86 0.22 -8.88
N LYS A 34 22.42 -1.02 -8.65
CA LYS A 34 21.39 -1.67 -9.46
C LYS A 34 20.01 -1.33 -8.92
N LEU A 35 19.04 -1.14 -9.81
CA LEU A 35 17.70 -0.70 -9.45
C LEU A 35 16.69 -1.82 -9.67
N LEU A 36 15.84 -2.08 -8.68
CA LEU A 36 14.77 -3.07 -8.76
C LEU A 36 13.43 -2.38 -8.50
N TYR A 37 12.51 -2.49 -9.45
CA TYR A 37 11.10 -2.18 -9.22
C TYR A 37 10.36 -3.45 -8.84
N PHE A 38 9.64 -3.42 -7.73
CA PHE A 38 8.82 -4.53 -7.24
C PHE A 38 7.36 -4.07 -7.16
N ASP A 39 6.45 -4.78 -7.81
CA ASP A 39 5.01 -4.58 -7.66
C ASP A 39 4.40 -5.84 -7.07
N GLY A 40 3.87 -5.73 -5.85
CA GLY A 40 3.28 -6.85 -5.12
C GLY A 40 1.88 -7.24 -5.57
N PHE A 41 1.19 -6.37 -6.33
CA PHE A 41 -0.21 -6.53 -6.72
C PHE A 41 -0.42 -5.97 -8.14
N ALA A 42 0.29 -6.53 -9.11
CA ALA A 42 0.38 -5.96 -10.45
C ALA A 42 -0.92 -6.07 -11.28
N GLY A 43 -1.84 -6.95 -10.91
CA GLY A 43 -3.10 -7.14 -11.64
C GLY A 43 -2.87 -7.70 -13.04
N SER A 44 -3.82 -7.43 -13.94
CA SER A 44 -3.73 -7.81 -15.36
C SER A 44 -2.97 -6.82 -16.23
N GLY A 45 -2.46 -5.70 -15.67
CA GLY A 45 -1.76 -4.65 -16.43
C GLY A 45 -2.66 -3.63 -17.13
N ASP A 46 -3.95 -3.91 -17.21
CA ASP A 46 -4.99 -3.01 -17.73
C ASP A 46 -6.04 -2.79 -16.64
N ILE A 47 -6.49 -1.54 -16.50
CA ILE A 47 -7.59 -1.19 -15.61
C ILE A 47 -8.82 -0.92 -16.47
N GLU A 48 -9.83 -1.77 -16.32
CA GLU A 48 -11.18 -1.49 -16.79
C GLU A 48 -11.82 -0.51 -15.80
N VAL A 49 -11.94 0.76 -16.21
CA VAL A 49 -12.71 1.77 -15.47
C VAL A 49 -14.06 1.91 -16.14
N ASP A 50 -15.13 1.45 -15.50
CA ASP A 50 -16.50 1.74 -15.93
C ASP A 50 -16.94 3.13 -15.40
N GLY A 51 -17.00 4.14 -16.29
CA GLY A 51 -17.47 5.50 -16.01
C GLY A 51 -17.29 6.47 -17.19
N VAL A 52 -17.82 7.71 -17.06
CA VAL A 52 -17.88 8.78 -18.11
C VAL A 52 -16.52 9.23 -18.67
N LEU A 53 -15.42 8.70 -18.14
CA LEU A 53 -14.14 8.75 -18.82
C LEU A 53 -14.19 7.66 -19.89
N ASP A 54 -14.54 8.06 -21.12
CA ASP A 54 -14.50 7.27 -22.37
C ASP A 54 -13.57 6.06 -22.25
N GLU A 55 -14.02 4.89 -22.71
CA GLU A 55 -13.35 3.59 -22.94
C GLU A 55 -11.82 3.60 -23.12
N LYS A 56 -11.10 4.18 -22.17
CA LYS A 56 -9.66 4.30 -22.14
C LYS A 56 -9.25 3.25 -21.15
N ILE A 57 -8.78 2.14 -21.70
CA ILE A 57 -7.91 1.21 -20.99
C ILE A 57 -6.84 2.08 -20.32
N ILE A 58 -6.96 2.28 -19.01
CA ILE A 58 -5.93 3.00 -18.28
C ILE A 58 -4.76 2.03 -18.24
N GLU A 59 -3.68 2.38 -18.93
CA GLU A 59 -2.41 1.65 -18.81
C GLU A 59 -2.08 1.50 -17.33
N GLY A 60 -2.02 0.24 -16.87
CA GLY A 60 -1.72 -0.09 -15.49
C GLY A 60 -0.34 0.38 -15.07
N ALA A 61 -0.07 0.32 -13.76
CA ALA A 61 1.20 0.73 -13.17
C ALA A 61 2.40 0.10 -13.88
N ALA A 62 2.31 -1.19 -14.22
CA ALA A 62 3.37 -1.92 -14.90
C ALA A 62 3.84 -1.28 -16.20
N LYS A 63 2.93 -1.01 -17.14
CA LYS A 63 3.27 -0.39 -18.44
C LYS A 63 3.88 0.99 -18.23
N ARG A 64 3.26 1.83 -17.39
CA ARG A 64 3.74 3.20 -17.10
C ARG A 64 5.15 3.24 -16.53
N ILE A 65 5.47 2.33 -15.63
CA ILE A 65 6.78 2.27 -14.98
C ILE A 65 7.85 1.71 -15.92
N ILE A 66 7.52 0.71 -16.75
CA ILE A 66 8.45 0.19 -17.77
C ILE A 66 8.77 1.26 -18.81
N SER A 67 7.78 2.05 -19.23
CA SER A 67 7.93 3.11 -20.24
C SER A 67 8.79 4.31 -19.78
N ILE A 68 9.28 4.35 -18.54
CA ILE A 68 10.25 5.36 -18.10
C ILE A 68 11.63 4.94 -18.60
N GLU A 69 12.10 5.57 -19.68
CA GLU A 69 13.42 5.30 -20.29
C GLU A 69 14.47 6.33 -19.87
N GLU A 70 14.07 7.61 -19.75
CA GLU A 70 14.91 8.73 -19.34
C GLU A 70 14.54 9.24 -17.94
N PRO A 71 15.52 9.71 -17.13
CA PRO A 71 16.97 9.75 -17.40
C PRO A 71 17.69 8.42 -17.13
N ARG A 72 16.96 7.45 -16.57
CA ARG A 72 17.42 6.11 -16.23
C ARG A 72 16.20 5.22 -16.08
N PHE A 73 16.37 3.90 -16.22
CA PHE A 73 15.34 2.90 -16.01
C PHE A 73 15.77 1.87 -14.94
N PHE A 74 14.85 1.00 -14.51
CA PHE A 74 15.16 -0.04 -13.53
C PHE A 74 15.89 -1.21 -14.20
N ASP A 75 16.90 -1.77 -13.53
CA ASP A 75 17.62 -2.97 -14.03
C ASP A 75 16.73 -4.23 -13.95
N ILE A 76 15.83 -4.28 -12.97
CA ILE A 76 14.85 -5.37 -12.79
C ILE A 76 13.47 -4.77 -12.55
N TYR A 77 12.46 -5.32 -13.22
CA TYR A 77 11.05 -5.11 -12.92
C TYR A 77 10.45 -6.45 -12.51
N TYR A 78 9.87 -6.52 -11.31
CA TYR A 78 9.38 -7.75 -10.73
C TYR A 78 7.91 -7.57 -10.33
N PHE A 79 7.01 -8.10 -11.15
CA PHE A 79 5.56 -8.00 -10.99
C PHE A 79 5.00 -9.29 -10.40
N VAL A 80 4.25 -9.16 -9.31
CA VAL A 80 3.60 -10.26 -8.60
C VAL A 80 2.10 -10.13 -8.72
N GLU A 81 1.44 -11.22 -9.06
CA GLU A 81 -0.02 -11.32 -9.11
C GLU A 81 -0.43 -12.71 -8.64
N LEU A 82 -1.38 -12.80 -7.71
CA LEU A 82 -1.77 -14.09 -7.14
C LEU A 82 -2.57 -14.95 -8.14
N ASP A 83 -3.42 -14.32 -8.95
CA ASP A 83 -4.25 -15.00 -9.93
C ASP A 83 -3.42 -15.34 -11.19
N LYS A 84 -3.25 -16.64 -11.45
CA LYS A 84 -2.47 -17.13 -12.59
C LYS A 84 -2.97 -16.61 -13.95
N ALA A 85 -4.29 -16.43 -14.11
CA ALA A 85 -4.84 -15.94 -15.37
C ALA A 85 -4.59 -14.44 -15.55
N LYS A 86 -4.68 -13.64 -14.48
CA LYS A 86 -4.27 -12.22 -14.52
C LYS A 86 -2.78 -12.06 -14.78
N ALA A 87 -1.94 -12.86 -14.11
CA ALA A 87 -0.49 -12.85 -14.33
C ALA A 87 -0.14 -13.19 -15.79
N ALA A 88 -0.75 -14.22 -16.37
CA ALA A 88 -0.54 -14.58 -17.77
C ALA A 88 -0.99 -13.47 -18.74
N ARG A 89 -2.12 -12.79 -18.44
CA ARG A 89 -2.57 -11.63 -19.23
C ARG A 89 -1.58 -10.46 -19.14
N LEU A 90 -1.08 -10.16 -17.94
CA LEU A 90 -0.06 -9.14 -17.72
C LEU A 90 1.21 -9.48 -18.50
N GLU A 91 1.70 -10.71 -18.40
CA GLU A 91 2.90 -11.15 -19.11
C GLU A 91 2.74 -10.95 -20.63
N LYS A 92 1.62 -11.41 -21.20
CA LYS A 92 1.30 -11.21 -22.62
C LYS A 92 1.20 -9.72 -22.99
N GLY A 93 0.54 -8.93 -22.14
CA GLY A 93 0.39 -7.47 -22.34
C GLY A 93 1.71 -6.70 -22.26
N LEU A 94 2.75 -7.29 -21.66
CA LEU A 94 4.09 -6.74 -21.58
C LEU A 94 5.04 -7.26 -22.66
N GLU A 95 4.67 -8.28 -23.44
CA GLU A 95 5.53 -8.87 -24.50
C GLU A 95 6.04 -7.82 -25.50
N SER A 96 5.19 -6.87 -25.89
CA SER A 96 5.56 -5.80 -26.84
C SER A 96 6.54 -4.76 -26.27
N ILE A 97 6.69 -4.69 -24.94
CA ILE A 97 7.55 -3.75 -24.22
C ILE A 97 8.66 -4.52 -23.46
N LYS A 98 8.74 -5.86 -23.65
CA LYS A 98 9.56 -6.75 -22.83
C LYS A 98 11.03 -6.53 -23.16
N ARG A 99 11.68 -5.74 -22.31
CA ARG A 99 13.14 -5.63 -22.20
C ARG A 99 13.69 -6.73 -21.30
N SER A 100 14.99 -7.00 -21.38
CA SER A 100 15.66 -7.86 -20.40
C SER A 100 15.43 -7.31 -18.98
N GLY A 101 15.22 -8.21 -18.01
CA GLY A 101 14.99 -7.82 -16.62
C GLY A 101 13.52 -7.59 -16.22
N VAL A 102 12.55 -7.84 -17.11
CA VAL A 102 11.11 -7.82 -16.75
C VAL A 102 10.62 -9.23 -16.41
N TYR A 103 10.09 -9.40 -15.20
CA TYR A 103 9.58 -10.66 -14.67
C TYR A 103 8.14 -10.50 -14.19
N VAL A 104 7.28 -11.43 -14.57
CA VAL A 104 5.91 -11.55 -14.06
C VAL A 104 5.79 -12.91 -13.38
N VAL A 105 5.30 -12.94 -12.14
CA VAL A 105 5.22 -14.16 -11.33
C VAL A 105 3.84 -14.32 -10.71
N ALA A 106 3.28 -15.52 -10.91
CA ALA A 106 2.00 -15.93 -10.33
C ALA A 106 2.19 -16.54 -8.93
N ASP A 107 2.30 -15.72 -7.88
CA ASP A 107 2.56 -16.17 -6.50
C ASP A 107 2.02 -15.17 -5.47
N ASP A 108 2.08 -15.52 -4.18
CA ASP A 108 1.62 -14.67 -3.08
C ASP A 108 2.59 -13.51 -2.79
N CYS A 109 2.05 -12.30 -2.67
CA CYS A 109 2.81 -11.09 -2.37
C CYS A 109 3.64 -11.22 -1.08
N ASN A 110 3.09 -11.81 -0.01
CA ASN A 110 3.80 -12.00 1.25
C ASN A 110 5.05 -12.83 1.06
N LYS A 111 4.93 -13.95 0.34
CA LYS A 111 6.07 -14.81 0.02
C LYS A 111 7.11 -14.06 -0.81
N LYS A 112 6.68 -13.27 -1.79
CA LYS A 112 7.60 -12.50 -2.65
C LYS A 112 8.25 -11.31 -1.97
N LEU A 113 7.62 -10.73 -0.95
CA LEU A 113 8.25 -9.75 -0.08
C LEU A 113 9.35 -10.39 0.79
N LEU A 114 9.14 -11.62 1.27
CA LEU A 114 10.17 -12.39 1.98
C LEU A 114 11.34 -12.74 1.04
N ASP A 115 11.06 -13.23 -0.18
CA ASP A 115 12.08 -13.51 -1.19
C ASP A 115 12.89 -12.24 -1.54
N LEU A 116 12.21 -11.08 -1.70
CA LEU A 116 12.86 -9.78 -1.92
C LEU A 116 13.77 -9.41 -0.73
N ALA A 117 13.29 -9.59 0.49
CA ALA A 117 14.07 -9.31 1.69
C ALA A 117 15.34 -10.18 1.78
N GLU A 118 15.21 -11.48 1.52
CA GLU A 118 16.33 -12.41 1.49
C GLU A 118 17.34 -12.05 0.41
N PHE A 119 16.85 -11.73 -0.80
CA PHE A 119 17.69 -11.28 -1.90
C PHE A 119 18.51 -10.05 -1.51
N LEU A 120 17.90 -8.99 -0.99
CA LEU A 120 18.58 -7.75 -0.61
C LEU A 120 19.57 -7.93 0.56
N LYS A 121 19.31 -8.87 1.47
CA LYS A 121 20.25 -9.22 2.57
C LYS A 121 21.47 -9.99 2.06
N GLY A 122 21.29 -10.83 1.05
CA GLY A 122 22.30 -11.73 0.51
C GLY A 122 22.95 -11.20 -0.76
N LYS A 123 22.54 -11.76 -1.91
CA LYS A 123 23.17 -11.54 -3.22
C LYS A 123 22.87 -10.16 -3.81
N GLY A 124 21.79 -9.53 -3.37
CA GLY A 124 21.26 -8.26 -3.86
C GLY A 124 21.71 -7.02 -3.09
N ARG A 125 22.83 -7.04 -2.35
CA ARG A 125 23.30 -5.87 -1.57
C ARG A 125 23.59 -4.62 -2.40
N ALA A 126 23.93 -4.82 -3.68
CA ALA A 126 24.13 -3.75 -4.64
C ALA A 126 22.82 -3.23 -5.25
N TYR A 127 21.66 -3.80 -4.87
CA TYR A 127 20.36 -3.36 -5.35
C TYR A 127 19.73 -2.33 -4.42
N LYS A 128 19.03 -1.40 -5.04
CA LYS A 128 18.17 -0.39 -4.42
C LYS A 128 16.78 -0.62 -4.98
N ALA A 129 15.83 -0.94 -4.11
CA ALA A 129 14.50 -1.34 -4.54
C ALA A 129 13.48 -0.21 -4.34
N LEU A 130 12.59 -0.05 -5.31
CA LEU A 130 11.33 0.68 -5.17
C LEU A 130 10.20 -0.36 -5.18
N ALA A 131 9.54 -0.55 -4.04
CA ALA A 131 8.46 -1.50 -3.87
C ALA A 131 7.11 -0.80 -3.82
N PHE A 132 6.13 -1.31 -4.56
CA PHE A 132 4.75 -0.89 -4.55
C PHE A 132 3.87 -2.05 -4.09
N VAL A 133 3.11 -1.85 -3.02
CA VAL A 133 2.29 -2.88 -2.36
C VAL A 133 0.88 -2.33 -2.20
N ASP A 134 -0.02 -2.73 -3.11
CA ASP A 134 -1.39 -2.20 -3.22
C ASP A 134 -2.47 -3.28 -2.99
N PRO A 135 -2.64 -3.78 -1.75
CA PRO A 135 -3.66 -4.76 -1.44
C PRO A 135 -5.08 -4.20 -1.56
N CYS A 136 -6.05 -5.04 -1.92
CA CYS A 136 -7.47 -4.66 -1.95
C CYS A 136 -8.06 -4.60 -0.52
N GLY A 137 -7.48 -5.32 0.43
CA GLY A 137 -7.85 -5.42 1.82
C GLY A 137 -6.64 -5.76 2.70
N MET A 138 -6.78 -6.79 3.55
CA MET A 138 -5.76 -7.19 4.53
C MET A 138 -4.95 -8.41 4.06
N GLU A 139 -4.65 -8.49 2.76
CA GLU A 139 -3.90 -9.58 2.18
C GLU A 139 -2.42 -9.56 2.59
N VAL A 140 -1.88 -8.40 2.97
CA VAL A 140 -0.49 -8.24 3.39
C VAL A 140 -0.38 -8.40 4.91
N ASN A 141 0.41 -9.38 5.33
CA ASN A 141 0.74 -9.61 6.72
C ASN A 141 1.90 -8.69 7.17
N TRP A 142 1.87 -8.30 8.44
CA TRP A 142 2.91 -7.48 9.05
C TRP A 142 4.30 -8.11 8.96
N GLU A 143 4.38 -9.44 9.10
CA GLU A 143 5.63 -10.20 9.00
C GLU A 143 6.38 -9.90 7.69
N SER A 144 5.67 -9.90 6.57
CA SER A 144 6.22 -9.63 5.24
C SER A 144 6.81 -8.23 5.12
N ILE A 145 6.15 -7.23 5.72
CA ILE A 145 6.66 -5.85 5.77
C ILE A 145 7.86 -5.74 6.72
N SER A 146 7.78 -6.38 7.87
CA SER A 146 8.85 -6.36 8.88
C SER A 146 10.16 -6.98 8.37
N ALA A 147 10.08 -7.92 7.43
CA ALA A 147 11.25 -8.54 6.81
C ALA A 147 12.13 -7.53 6.04
N LEU A 148 11.55 -6.41 5.59
CA LEU A 148 12.22 -5.31 4.89
C LEU A 148 13.03 -4.38 5.80
N LYS A 149 13.03 -4.63 7.11
CA LYS A 149 13.75 -3.81 8.10
C LYS A 149 15.24 -3.69 7.76
N ASP A 150 15.74 -2.46 7.86
CA ASP A 150 17.14 -2.09 7.57
C ASP A 150 17.60 -2.37 6.13
N LEU A 151 16.68 -2.69 5.21
CA LEU A 151 17.01 -2.92 3.81
C LEU A 151 16.95 -1.64 2.97
N SER A 152 17.59 -1.69 1.80
CA SER A 152 17.59 -0.58 0.84
C SER A 152 16.34 -0.60 -0.04
N VAL A 153 15.19 -0.36 0.60
CA VAL A 153 13.88 -0.34 -0.05
C VAL A 153 13.16 0.97 0.26
N ASP A 154 12.62 1.60 -0.78
CA ASP A 154 11.56 2.59 -0.68
C ASP A 154 10.23 1.87 -0.90
N LEU A 155 9.34 1.86 0.10
CA LEU A 155 8.08 1.12 0.07
C LEU A 155 6.90 2.09 -0.02
N TRP A 156 6.20 2.08 -1.14
CA TRP A 156 4.84 2.60 -1.25
C TRP A 156 3.84 1.50 -0.86
N ILE A 157 3.01 1.76 0.14
CA ILE A 157 2.03 0.78 0.61
C ILE A 157 0.64 1.40 0.76
N LEU A 158 -0.37 0.69 0.24
CA LEU A 158 -1.77 1.03 0.46
C LEU A 158 -2.30 0.29 1.69
N VAL A 159 -2.88 1.04 2.63
CA VAL A 159 -3.47 0.49 3.84
C VAL A 159 -4.98 0.70 3.83
N PRO A 160 -5.81 -0.35 3.92
CA PRO A 160 -7.28 -0.29 3.84
C PRO A 160 -7.94 0.23 5.12
N THR A 161 -7.47 1.34 5.67
CA THR A 161 -7.84 1.81 7.02
C THR A 161 -9.34 2.01 7.24
N GLY A 162 -10.08 2.43 6.21
CA GLY A 162 -11.53 2.63 6.28
C GLY A 162 -12.35 1.38 5.94
N LEU A 163 -11.68 0.36 5.39
CA LEU A 163 -12.28 -0.87 4.90
C LEU A 163 -11.88 -2.03 5.82
N GLY A 164 -11.07 -2.99 5.34
CA GLY A 164 -10.76 -4.28 5.98
C GLY A 164 -10.74 -4.26 7.53
N PRO A 165 -9.71 -3.67 8.16
CA PRO A 165 -9.58 -3.63 9.61
C PRO A 165 -10.74 -2.90 10.29
N ASN A 166 -11.20 -1.78 9.74
CA ASN A 166 -12.31 -1.01 10.31
C ASN A 166 -13.64 -1.77 10.24
N ARG A 167 -13.87 -2.61 9.23
CA ARG A 167 -15.07 -3.45 9.12
C ARG A 167 -15.03 -4.64 10.07
N LEU A 168 -13.86 -5.27 10.23
CA LEU A 168 -13.66 -6.39 11.15
C LEU A 168 -13.74 -5.97 12.62
N LEU A 169 -13.29 -4.74 12.94
CA LEU A 169 -13.51 -4.13 14.25
C LEU A 169 -15.01 -3.77 14.39
N ALA A 170 -15.83 -4.75 14.80
CA ALA A 170 -17.27 -4.60 14.99
C ALA A 170 -17.60 -3.56 16.07
N ARG A 171 -18.66 -2.77 15.88
CA ARG A 171 -19.05 -1.70 16.82
C ARG A 171 -19.30 -2.19 18.25
N SER A 172 -19.84 -3.40 18.38
CA SER A 172 -20.19 -4.05 19.65
C SER A 172 -19.01 -4.71 20.38
N GLY A 173 -17.82 -4.77 19.76
CA GLY A 173 -16.68 -5.53 20.29
C GLY A 173 -16.79 -7.05 20.16
N LYS A 174 -17.93 -7.57 19.70
CA LYS A 174 -18.13 -9.01 19.42
C LYS A 174 -17.45 -9.38 18.10
N ILE A 175 -16.16 -9.72 18.18
CA ILE A 175 -15.33 -10.14 17.05
C ILE A 175 -15.03 -11.64 17.19
N SER A 176 -15.13 -12.41 16.11
CA SER A 176 -14.77 -13.83 16.10
C SER A 176 -13.24 -14.03 16.21
N ASP A 177 -12.80 -15.18 16.72
CA ASP A 177 -11.35 -15.45 16.80
C ASP A 177 -10.67 -15.49 15.43
N SER A 178 -11.37 -15.94 14.38
CA SER A 178 -10.86 -15.91 13.01
C SER A 178 -10.63 -14.48 12.49
N TRP A 179 -11.43 -13.52 12.93
CA TRP A 179 -11.25 -12.10 12.59
C TRP A 179 -10.12 -11.49 13.41
N PHE A 180 -9.98 -11.85 14.69
CA PHE A 180 -8.83 -11.44 15.49
C PHE A 180 -7.52 -11.93 14.89
N LEU A 181 -7.42 -13.20 14.49
CA LEU A 181 -6.21 -13.73 13.84
C LEU A 181 -5.84 -12.93 12.59
N LYS A 182 -6.81 -12.49 11.79
CA LYS A 182 -6.56 -11.62 10.63
C LYS A 182 -6.06 -10.25 11.05
N LEU A 183 -6.65 -9.64 12.08
CA LEU A 183 -6.23 -8.33 12.60
C LEU A 183 -4.82 -8.41 13.21
N GLU A 184 -4.50 -9.47 13.96
CA GLU A 184 -3.19 -9.71 14.56
C GLU A 184 -2.12 -9.86 13.47
N ARG A 185 -2.40 -10.64 12.41
CA ARG A 185 -1.49 -10.78 11.27
C ARG A 185 -1.28 -9.46 10.52
N PHE A 186 -2.34 -8.67 10.34
CA PHE A 186 -2.29 -7.40 9.63
C PHE A 186 -1.54 -6.31 10.41
N PHE A 187 -1.83 -6.16 11.71
CA PHE A 187 -1.20 -5.14 12.54
C PHE A 187 0.15 -5.58 13.13
N GLY A 188 0.39 -6.88 13.25
CA GLY A 188 1.56 -7.42 13.92
C GLY A 188 1.57 -7.16 15.42
N ILE A 189 0.39 -7.15 16.05
CA ILE A 189 0.22 -6.98 17.50
C ILE A 189 -0.80 -7.99 18.04
N PRO A 190 -0.71 -8.39 19.31
CA PRO A 190 -1.63 -9.36 19.89
C PRO A 190 -3.03 -8.79 20.14
N LYS A 191 -4.02 -9.69 20.23
CA LYS A 191 -5.45 -9.42 20.45
C LYS A 191 -5.73 -8.45 21.59
N ASN A 192 -5.03 -8.57 22.73
CA ASN A 192 -5.26 -7.68 23.89
C ASN A 192 -4.96 -6.21 23.54
N LEU A 193 -3.85 -5.93 22.84
CA LEU A 193 -3.49 -4.57 22.45
C LEU A 193 -4.45 -4.00 21.40
N ILE A 194 -4.99 -4.84 20.52
CA ILE A 194 -6.06 -4.44 19.58
C ILE A 194 -7.30 -3.99 20.37
N VAL A 195 -7.72 -4.78 21.36
CA VAL A 195 -8.90 -4.45 22.18
C VAL A 195 -8.69 -3.13 22.94
N GLU A 196 -7.56 -2.97 23.62
CA GLU A 196 -7.19 -1.75 24.35
C GLU A 196 -7.15 -0.51 23.45
N THR A 197 -6.65 -0.66 22.22
CA THR A 197 -6.52 0.45 21.27
C THR A 197 -7.87 0.92 20.74
N PHE A 198 -8.76 -0.02 20.39
CA PHE A 198 -9.95 0.25 19.58
C PHE A 198 -11.27 0.26 20.34
N TYR A 199 -11.32 -0.24 21.57
CA TYR A 199 -12.54 -0.34 22.35
C TYR A 199 -12.47 0.42 23.66
N SER A 200 -13.64 0.81 24.15
CA SER A 200 -13.84 1.33 25.50
C SER A 200 -15.01 0.62 26.14
N VAL A 201 -14.89 0.36 27.43
CA VAL A 201 -15.92 -0.29 28.24
C VAL A 201 -16.56 0.79 29.10
N SER A 202 -17.88 0.93 29.00
CA SER A 202 -18.66 1.80 29.88
C SER A 202 -19.66 0.98 30.68
N GLU A 203 -19.82 1.35 31.94
CA GLU A 203 -20.87 0.84 32.80
C GLU A 203 -22.04 1.82 32.77
N SER A 204 -23.23 1.32 32.49
CA SER A 204 -24.48 2.06 32.61
C SER A 204 -25.47 1.27 33.44
N ILE A 205 -26.50 1.95 33.95
CA ILE A 205 -27.60 1.31 34.66
C ILE A 205 -28.81 1.34 33.72
N ASP A 206 -29.49 0.21 33.56
CA ASP A 206 -30.72 0.14 32.77
C ASP A 206 -31.93 0.75 33.51
N LEU A 207 -33.10 0.77 32.86
CA LEU A 207 -34.35 1.27 33.43
C LEU A 207 -34.83 0.51 34.68
N PHE A 208 -34.27 -0.67 34.95
CA PHE A 208 -34.63 -1.54 36.05
C PHE A 208 -33.57 -1.57 37.16
N GLY A 209 -32.53 -0.73 37.07
CA GLY A 209 -31.47 -0.67 38.07
C GLY A 209 -30.35 -1.70 37.89
N ASN A 210 -30.36 -2.49 36.82
CA ASN A 210 -29.30 -3.47 36.56
C ASN A 210 -28.07 -2.80 35.94
N LYS A 211 -26.88 -3.21 36.39
CA LYS A 211 -25.63 -2.82 35.77
C LYS A 211 -25.48 -3.48 34.40
N MET A 212 -25.34 -2.67 33.36
CA MET A 212 -25.00 -3.09 32.01
C MET A 212 -23.57 -2.65 31.68
N ILE A 213 -22.75 -3.61 31.23
CA ILE A 213 -21.43 -3.34 30.71
C ILE A 213 -21.55 -3.27 29.18
N THR A 214 -21.24 -2.11 28.61
CA THR A 214 -21.27 -1.91 27.15
C THR A 214 -19.85 -1.73 26.63
N THR A 215 -19.45 -2.59 25.71
CA THR A 215 -18.22 -2.40 24.93
C THR A 215 -18.57 -1.65 23.65
N SER A 216 -17.90 -0.52 23.43
CA SER A 216 -18.13 0.31 22.24
C SER A 216 -16.82 0.60 21.52
N LYS A 217 -16.89 0.57 20.19
CA LYS A 217 -15.76 0.93 19.34
C LYS A 217 -15.53 2.44 19.37
N ASN A 218 -14.27 2.83 19.42
CA ASN A 218 -13.86 4.23 19.39
C ASN A 218 -14.36 4.98 18.13
N VAL A 219 -14.84 6.20 18.34
CA VAL A 219 -15.46 7.06 17.31
C VAL A 219 -14.49 7.39 16.16
N LYS A 220 -13.17 7.42 16.42
CA LYS A 220 -12.11 7.71 15.44
C LYS A 220 -11.27 6.48 15.07
N ALA A 221 -11.91 5.33 14.87
CA ALA A 221 -11.19 4.09 14.61
C ALA A 221 -10.29 4.14 13.37
N VAL A 222 -10.73 4.80 12.28
CA VAL A 222 -9.91 4.93 11.06
C VAL A 222 -8.61 5.70 11.34
N ASP A 223 -8.67 6.81 12.08
CA ASP A 223 -7.48 7.54 12.49
C ASP A 223 -6.59 6.73 13.42
N LYS A 224 -7.17 5.98 14.36
CA LYS A 224 -6.41 5.09 15.25
C LYS A 224 -5.69 3.99 14.45
N ILE A 225 -6.33 3.41 13.43
CA ILE A 225 -5.72 2.43 12.53
C ILE A 225 -4.54 3.07 11.79
N LYS A 226 -4.73 4.27 11.23
CA LYS A 226 -3.67 5.05 10.58
C LYS A 226 -2.48 5.27 11.50
N VAL A 227 -2.72 5.81 12.71
CA VAL A 227 -1.66 6.09 13.69
C VAL A 227 -0.92 4.82 14.09
N LEU A 228 -1.65 3.75 14.44
CA LEU A 228 -1.07 2.47 14.80
C LEU A 228 -0.19 1.91 13.67
N TYR A 229 -0.72 1.88 12.44
CA TYR A 229 0.02 1.35 11.30
C TYR A 229 1.24 2.20 10.96
N THR A 230 1.15 3.54 11.06
CA THR A 230 2.32 4.42 10.91
C THR A 230 3.38 4.15 11.98
N GLN A 231 2.99 3.92 13.23
CA GLN A 231 3.93 3.56 14.31
C GLN A 231 4.62 2.22 14.02
N LYS A 232 3.85 1.21 13.61
CA LYS A 232 4.40 -0.09 13.19
C LYS A 232 5.42 0.07 12.06
N ILE A 233 5.08 0.81 11.01
CA ILE A 233 6.00 1.06 9.88
C ILE A 233 7.30 1.76 10.33
N LYS A 234 7.24 2.65 11.33
CA LYS A 234 8.43 3.29 11.91
C LYS A 234 9.35 2.33 12.68
N GLU A 235 8.89 1.13 13.05
CA GLU A 235 9.76 0.08 13.61
C GLU A 235 10.66 -0.58 12.53
N VAL A 236 10.29 -0.41 11.26
CA VAL A 236 10.92 -1.03 10.08
C VAL A 236 11.73 -0.01 9.27
N PHE A 237 11.17 1.20 9.09
CA PHE A 237 11.75 2.28 8.31
C PHE A 237 11.97 3.53 9.15
N LYS A 238 13.07 4.26 8.92
CA LYS A 238 13.39 5.48 9.68
C LYS A 238 12.37 6.60 9.46
N PHE A 239 11.82 6.72 8.25
CA PHE A 239 10.95 7.81 7.86
C PHE A 239 9.69 7.31 7.15
N VAL A 240 8.58 8.03 7.36
CA VAL A 240 7.28 7.76 6.72
C VAL A 240 6.69 9.08 6.25
N SER A 241 6.14 9.10 5.05
CA SER A 241 5.47 10.28 4.49
C SER A 241 4.14 10.57 5.18
N ASN A 242 3.63 11.78 4.97
CA ASN A 242 2.22 12.06 5.17
C ASN A 242 1.41 11.13 4.24
N PRO A 243 0.26 10.60 4.68
CA PRO A 243 -0.54 9.75 3.82
C PRO A 243 -1.36 10.57 2.83
N TYR A 244 -1.48 10.03 1.62
CA TYR A 244 -2.53 10.41 0.68
C TYR A 244 -3.81 9.64 1.04
N GLU A 245 -4.89 10.38 1.30
CA GLU A 245 -6.18 9.82 1.68
C GLU A 245 -7.00 9.52 0.43
N LEU A 246 -7.39 8.26 0.27
CA LEU A 246 -8.30 7.84 -0.80
C LEU A 246 -9.69 7.70 -0.22
N GLU A 247 -10.59 8.54 -0.73
CA GLU A 247 -11.98 8.62 -0.31
C GLU A 247 -12.90 7.97 -1.33
N ASN A 248 -14.08 7.53 -0.86
CA ASN A 248 -15.18 7.16 -1.74
C ASN A 248 -15.95 8.41 -2.22
N SER A 249 -17.03 8.19 -2.99
CA SER A 249 -17.91 9.27 -3.47
C SER A 249 -18.65 10.03 -2.36
N THR A 250 -18.64 9.54 -1.12
CA THR A 250 -19.25 10.19 0.05
C THR A 250 -18.19 10.78 1.00
N HIS A 251 -16.98 11.04 0.51
CA HIS A 251 -15.85 11.61 1.28
C HIS A 251 -15.42 10.81 2.52
N CYS A 252 -15.76 9.51 2.56
CA CYS A 252 -15.29 8.62 3.61
C CYS A 252 -13.94 8.04 3.20
N ILE A 253 -12.93 8.20 4.06
CA ILE A 253 -11.60 7.62 3.85
C ILE A 253 -11.71 6.11 3.78
N MET A 254 -11.25 5.52 2.68
CA MET A 254 -11.17 4.08 2.47
C MET A 254 -9.76 3.56 2.72
N TYR A 255 -8.76 4.28 2.21
CA TYR A 255 -7.36 3.88 2.31
C TYR A 255 -6.46 5.07 2.67
N HIS A 256 -5.34 4.77 3.29
CA HIS A 256 -4.20 5.66 3.37
C HIS A 256 -3.06 5.09 2.54
N PHE A 257 -2.50 5.92 1.67
CA PHE A 257 -1.37 5.55 0.82
C PHE A 257 -0.15 6.36 1.24
N PHE A 258 0.94 5.69 1.63
CA PHE A 258 2.14 6.37 2.12
C PHE A 258 3.42 5.70 1.64
N LEU A 259 4.49 6.50 1.59
CA LEU A 259 5.85 6.03 1.41
C LEU A 259 6.50 5.78 2.78
N ALA A 260 7.19 4.66 2.91
CA ALA A 260 8.14 4.38 3.98
C ALA A 260 9.55 4.22 3.39
N SER A 261 10.55 4.85 3.99
CA SER A 261 11.92 4.80 3.50
C SER A 261 12.94 5.02 4.64
N ASN A 262 14.15 4.53 4.42
CA ASN A 262 15.31 4.83 5.26
C ASN A 262 16.04 6.13 4.85
N ASN A 263 15.53 6.85 3.86
CA ASN A 263 16.08 8.10 3.34
C ASN A 263 15.09 9.28 3.54
N GLN A 264 15.55 10.36 4.16
CA GLN A 264 14.72 11.55 4.39
C GLN A 264 14.34 12.26 3.07
N THR A 265 15.23 12.29 2.08
CA THR A 265 14.98 12.92 0.78
C THR A 265 13.82 12.22 0.05
N ALA A 266 13.75 10.89 0.14
CA ALA A 266 12.66 10.10 -0.40
C ALA A 266 11.30 10.54 0.17
N VAL A 267 11.23 10.69 1.50
CA VAL A 267 10.01 11.15 2.19
C VAL A 267 9.64 12.60 1.84
N ASN A 268 10.62 13.49 1.67
CA ASN A 268 10.35 14.87 1.26
C ASN A 268 9.72 14.91 -0.13
N ILE A 269 10.28 14.16 -1.08
CA ILE A 269 9.74 14.05 -2.45
C ILE A 269 8.31 13.48 -2.44
N ALA A 270 8.08 12.42 -1.67
CA ALA A 270 6.75 11.85 -1.54
C ALA A 270 5.75 12.86 -0.97
N ASN A 271 6.12 13.60 0.07
CA ASN A 271 5.28 14.64 0.66
C ASN A 271 4.95 15.75 -0.34
N ASP A 272 5.91 16.19 -1.14
CA ASP A 272 5.69 17.20 -2.18
C ASP A 272 4.74 16.71 -3.28
N ILE A 273 4.90 15.46 -3.72
CA ILE A 273 4.00 14.83 -4.69
C ILE A 273 2.58 14.74 -4.12
N ILE A 274 2.45 14.27 -2.88
CA ILE A 274 1.17 14.13 -2.17
C ILE A 274 0.48 15.49 -2.01
N LYS A 275 1.22 16.53 -1.61
CA LYS A 275 0.72 17.90 -1.48
C LYS A 275 0.16 18.41 -2.83
N LYS A 276 0.94 18.28 -3.90
CA LYS A 276 0.51 18.67 -5.25
C LYS A 276 -0.73 17.90 -5.70
N MET A 277 -0.78 16.60 -5.46
CA MET A 277 -1.93 15.75 -5.80
C MET A 277 -3.19 16.11 -4.99
N LYS A 278 -3.06 16.48 -3.71
CA LYS A 278 -4.19 17.00 -2.93
C LYS A 278 -4.67 18.36 -3.47
N ASN A 279 -3.75 19.26 -3.82
CA ASN A 279 -4.11 20.56 -4.41
C ASN A 279 -4.83 20.40 -5.76
N GLU A 280 -4.35 19.49 -6.63
CA GLU A 280 -5.00 19.14 -7.90
C GLU A 280 -6.43 18.61 -7.69
N LYS A 281 -6.64 17.80 -6.63
CA LYS A 281 -7.93 17.15 -6.32
C LYS A 281 -8.97 18.10 -5.72
N TYR A 282 -8.56 18.94 -4.78
CA TYR A 282 -9.47 19.78 -3.99
C TYR A 282 -9.49 21.26 -4.42
N GLY A 283 -8.67 21.66 -5.40
CA GLY A 283 -8.69 23.03 -5.96
C GLY A 283 -8.17 24.12 -5.02
N THR A 284 -7.45 23.74 -3.96
CA THR A 284 -6.99 24.66 -2.91
C THR A 284 -5.48 24.73 -2.85
N ASN A 285 -4.91 25.95 -2.97
CA ASN A 285 -3.51 26.23 -2.66
C ASN A 285 -3.28 26.09 -1.14
N PHE A 286 -3.03 24.88 -0.66
CA PHE A 286 -2.47 24.71 0.68
C PHE A 286 -1.01 25.18 0.63
N ASN A 287 -0.76 26.42 1.09
CA ASN A 287 0.58 26.93 1.38
C ASN A 287 1.08 26.28 2.66
#